data_AF-A0A0N7ZCE3-F1
#
_entry.id   AF-A0A0N7ZCE3-F1
#
_cell.length_a   1.000
_cell.length_b   1.000
_cell.length_c   1.000
_cell.angle_alpha   90.00
_cell.angle_beta   90.00
_cell.angle_gamma   90.00
#
_symmetry.space_group_name_H-M   'P 1'
#
loop_
_entity.id
_entity.type
_entity.pdbx_description
1 polymer ?
#
loop_
_entity_poly.entity_id
_entity_poly.type
_entity_poly.pdbx_seq_one_letter_code
_entity_poly.pdbx_strand_id
1 'polypeptide(L)'
;MERPAAPAYRVSLSWNMLRCAAQVVTLFLGLALAGGAAAQHSQEVVCYLGSWAVYRPSNGKFSIENIDPTLCTTLIYAFVGIDNTTYTMQSLDPEYDFKKKALQRFVNMKSLNPRLKVLLAVGGWTEGSTKYSAMAATAATRKAFIDSSIKFIQ
;
A
#
# COMPACT_ATOMS: atom_id res chain seq x y z
N MET A 1 -46.23 70.71 -18.56
CA MET A 1 -44.77 70.53 -18.45
C MET A 1 -44.46 69.09 -18.83
N GLU A 2 -44.36 68.80 -20.12
CA GLU A 2 -44.00 67.45 -20.62
C GLU A 2 -42.47 67.34 -20.64
N ARG A 3 -41.92 66.34 -19.96
CA ARG A 3 -40.48 66.01 -20.02
C ARG A 3 -40.24 65.10 -21.24
N PRO A 4 -39.19 65.34 -22.05
CA PRO A 4 -38.84 64.41 -23.11
C PRO A 4 -38.22 63.14 -22.52
N ALA A 5 -38.59 61.98 -23.07
CA ALA A 5 -37.99 60.69 -22.73
C ALA A 5 -36.56 60.59 -23.30
N ALA A 6 -35.63 60.05 -22.51
CA ALA A 6 -34.24 59.79 -22.93
C ALA A 6 -34.15 58.57 -23.88
N PRO A 7 -33.18 58.53 -24.82
CA PRO A 7 -33.06 57.43 -25.76
C PRO A 7 -32.48 56.18 -25.09
N ALA A 8 -33.11 55.03 -25.32
CA ALA A 8 -32.60 53.73 -24.92
C ALA A 8 -31.46 53.31 -25.87
N TYR A 9 -30.22 53.37 -25.41
CA TYR A 9 -29.08 52.77 -26.12
C TYR A 9 -29.15 51.24 -25.97
N ARG A 10 -29.51 50.55 -27.05
CA ARG A 10 -29.37 49.09 -27.14
C ARG A 10 -27.92 48.74 -27.41
N VAL A 11 -27.23 48.18 -26.42
CA VAL A 11 -25.92 47.55 -26.64
C VAL A 11 -26.15 46.25 -27.41
N SER A 12 -25.84 46.23 -28.71
CA SER A 12 -25.87 44.98 -29.49
C SER A 12 -24.61 44.17 -29.21
N LEU A 13 -24.73 43.05 -28.50
CA LEU A 13 -23.64 42.09 -28.42
C LEU A 13 -23.37 41.54 -29.83
N SER A 14 -22.18 41.82 -30.36
CA SER A 14 -21.78 41.27 -31.65
C SER A 14 -21.55 39.76 -31.53
N TRP A 15 -21.79 39.03 -32.61
CA TRP A 15 -21.57 37.59 -32.68
C TRP A 15 -20.11 37.20 -32.36
N ASN A 16 -19.17 38.13 -32.58
CA ASN A 16 -17.77 37.98 -32.24
C ASN A 16 -17.53 38.02 -30.71
N MET A 17 -18.28 38.82 -29.95
CA MET A 17 -18.21 38.82 -28.48
C MET A 17 -18.71 37.49 -27.89
N LEU A 18 -19.77 36.92 -28.45
CA LEU A 18 -20.30 35.61 -28.04
C LEU A 18 -19.31 34.48 -28.35
N ARG A 19 -18.64 34.53 -29.51
CA ARG A 19 -17.58 33.58 -29.88
C ARG A 19 -16.35 33.69 -28.97
N CYS A 20 -15.91 34.90 -28.64
CA CYS A 20 -14.82 35.12 -27.69
C CYS A 20 -15.18 34.59 -26.30
N ALA A 21 -16.39 34.87 -25.81
CA ALA A 21 -16.85 34.37 -24.51
C ALA A 21 -16.87 32.83 -24.47
N ALA A 22 -17.36 32.17 -25.53
CA ALA A 22 -17.37 30.72 -25.62
C ALA A 22 -15.96 30.11 -25.64
N GLN A 23 -15.03 30.69 -26.40
CA GLN A 23 -13.64 30.23 -26.47
C GLN A 23 -12.91 30.37 -25.14
N VAL A 24 -13.12 31.50 -24.45
CA VAL A 24 -12.54 31.75 -23.12
C VAL A 24 -13.08 30.76 -22.09
N VAL A 25 -14.38 30.47 -22.10
CA VAL A 25 -15.00 29.47 -21.20
C VAL A 25 -14.44 28.07 -21.43
N THR A 26 -14.26 27.65 -22.69
CA THR A 26 -13.64 26.34 -22.99
C THR A 26 -12.18 26.25 -22.55
N LEU A 27 -11.42 27.36 -22.63
CA LEU A 27 -10.03 27.40 -22.18
C LEU A 27 -9.95 27.27 -20.65
N PHE A 28 -10.86 27.91 -19.91
CA PHE A 28 -10.92 27.82 -18.46
C PHE A 28 -11.42 26.45 -17.97
N LEU A 29 -12.38 25.80 -18.65
CA LEU A 29 -12.77 24.42 -18.33
C LEU A 29 -11.63 23.42 -18.59
N GLY A 30 -10.87 23.60 -19.67
CA GLY A 30 -9.71 22.75 -19.99
C GLY A 30 -8.60 22.84 -18.94
N LEU A 31 -8.34 24.04 -18.39
CA LEU A 31 -7.37 24.23 -17.32
C LEU A 31 -7.85 23.66 -15.97
N ALA A 32 -9.16 23.72 -15.68
CA ALA A 32 -9.73 23.14 -14.46
C ALA A 32 -9.65 21.60 -14.44
N LEU A 33 -9.69 20.95 -15.61
CA LEU A 33 -9.52 19.49 -15.74
C LEU A 33 -8.05 19.04 -15.69
N ALA A 34 -7.10 19.97 -15.87
CA ALA A 34 -5.66 19.72 -15.71
C ALA A 34 -5.12 20.06 -14.30
N GLY A 35 -6.02 20.47 -13.40
CA GLY A 35 -5.72 20.91 -12.04
C GLY A 35 -5.24 19.76 -11.14
N GLY A 36 -3.94 19.49 -11.18
CA GLY A 36 -3.16 18.92 -10.10
C GLY A 36 -3.54 17.51 -9.68
N ALA A 37 -2.77 16.52 -10.15
CA ALA A 37 -2.49 15.37 -9.30
C ALA A 37 -1.81 15.90 -8.04
N ALA A 38 -2.60 16.22 -7.00
CA ALA A 38 -2.06 16.46 -5.68
C ALA A 38 -1.15 15.28 -5.38
N ALA A 39 0.13 15.54 -5.13
CA ALA A 39 1.03 14.53 -4.62
C ALA A 39 0.42 14.05 -3.29
N GLN A 40 -0.28 12.92 -3.35
CA GLN A 40 -0.90 12.31 -2.19
C GLN A 40 0.24 11.82 -1.31
N HIS A 41 0.71 12.67 -0.40
CA HIS A 41 1.58 12.25 0.67
C HIS A 41 0.72 11.43 1.64
N SER A 42 0.45 10.17 1.27
CA SER A 42 -0.20 9.22 2.17
C SER A 42 0.82 8.85 3.23
N GLN A 43 0.57 9.29 4.47
CA GLN A 43 1.32 8.81 5.62
C GLN A 43 1.30 7.27 5.62
N GLU A 44 2.48 6.66 5.68
CA GLU A 44 2.59 5.20 5.72
C GLU A 44 2.35 4.73 7.17
N VAL A 45 1.33 3.89 7.33
CA VAL A 45 1.08 3.13 8.56
C VAL A 45 1.53 1.69 8.32
N VAL A 46 2.60 1.28 9.01
CA VAL A 46 3.21 -0.05 8.88
C VAL A 46 2.86 -0.88 10.10
N CYS A 47 2.11 -1.97 9.90
CA CYS A 47 1.61 -2.82 10.97
C CYS A 47 2.30 -4.19 10.93
N TYR A 48 2.89 -4.59 12.06
CA TYR A 48 3.46 -5.93 12.23
C TYR A 48 2.44 -6.87 12.86
N LEU A 49 2.20 -8.01 12.21
CA LEU A 49 1.48 -9.15 12.79
C LEU A 49 2.49 -10.09 13.44
N GLY A 50 2.46 -10.20 14.77
CA GLY A 50 3.10 -11.34 15.45
C GLY A 50 2.31 -12.61 15.21
N SER A 51 2.77 -13.47 14.30
CA SER A 51 2.11 -14.73 13.90
C SER A 51 1.76 -15.65 15.07
N TRP A 52 2.56 -15.64 16.13
CA TRP A 52 2.33 -16.40 17.36
C TRP A 52 1.16 -15.89 18.21
N ALA A 53 0.58 -14.72 17.90
CA ALA A 53 -0.55 -14.18 18.64
C ALA A 53 -1.82 -15.05 18.55
N VAL A 54 -1.90 -15.94 17.55
CA VAL A 54 -2.99 -16.92 17.42
C VAL A 54 -3.02 -17.94 18.56
N TYR A 55 -1.91 -18.12 19.28
CA TYR A 55 -1.76 -19.06 20.39
C TYR A 55 -1.97 -18.42 21.77
N ARG A 56 -2.20 -17.11 21.84
CA ARG A 56 -2.49 -16.44 23.11
C ARG A 56 -3.84 -16.94 23.66
N PRO A 57 -3.98 -17.06 25.00
CA PRO A 57 -5.22 -17.52 25.61
C PRO A 57 -6.32 -16.44 25.60
N SER A 58 -7.57 -16.89 25.65
CA SER A 58 -8.78 -16.05 25.80
C SER A 58 -8.78 -14.84 24.87
N ASN A 59 -9.06 -13.64 25.41
CA ASN A 59 -9.17 -12.39 24.65
C ASN A 59 -7.85 -11.90 24.05
N GLY A 60 -6.72 -12.53 24.41
CA GLY A 60 -5.42 -12.21 23.82
C GLY A 60 -5.20 -12.87 22.46
N LYS A 61 -6.01 -13.88 22.09
CA LYS A 61 -5.92 -14.58 20.82
C LYS A 61 -6.17 -13.62 19.66
N PHE A 62 -5.24 -13.58 18.72
CA PHE A 62 -5.35 -12.73 17.54
C PHE A 62 -4.88 -13.49 16.30
N SER A 63 -5.81 -13.81 15.40
CA SER A 63 -5.55 -14.44 14.11
C SER A 63 -5.55 -13.43 12.96
N ILE A 64 -5.26 -13.89 11.75
CA ILE A 64 -5.22 -13.04 10.56
C ILE A 64 -6.58 -12.39 10.29
N GLU A 65 -7.65 -13.13 10.57
CA GLU A 65 -9.04 -12.68 10.37
C GLU A 65 -9.44 -11.55 11.33
N ASN A 66 -8.66 -11.30 12.39
CA ASN A 66 -8.91 -10.20 13.30
C ASN A 66 -8.30 -8.86 12.80
N ILE A 67 -7.51 -8.87 11.73
CA ILE A 67 -6.90 -7.66 11.18
C ILE A 67 -7.93 -6.91 10.34
N ASP A 68 -8.08 -5.62 10.60
CA ASP A 68 -8.71 -4.70 9.66
C ASP A 68 -7.64 -4.16 8.69
N PRO A 69 -7.66 -4.56 7.40
CA PRO A 69 -6.64 -4.17 6.43
C PRO A 69 -6.76 -2.71 5.97
N THR A 70 -7.80 -2.00 6.37
CA THR A 70 -7.99 -0.57 6.03
C THR A 70 -7.24 0.37 6.95
N LEU A 71 -6.83 -0.11 8.13
CA LEU A 71 -6.07 0.66 9.13
C LEU A 71 -4.60 0.81 8.76
N CYS A 72 -4.08 -0.02 7.85
CA CYS A 72 -2.66 -0.10 7.52
C CYS A 72 -2.43 0.14 6.04
N THR A 73 -1.31 0.80 5.73
CA THR A 73 -0.80 0.92 4.35
C THR A 73 0.08 -0.27 3.97
N THR A 74 0.82 -0.80 4.96
CA THR A 74 1.70 -1.96 4.82
C THR A 74 1.45 -2.91 5.98
N LEU A 75 1.19 -4.18 5.69
CA LEU A 75 1.14 -5.27 6.66
C LEU A 75 2.40 -6.13 6.55
N ILE A 76 3.01 -6.46 7.69
CA ILE A 76 4.23 -7.27 7.77
C ILE A 76 3.97 -8.51 8.62
N TYR A 77 4.15 -9.70 8.03
CA TYR A 77 4.06 -10.97 8.75
C TYR A 77 5.36 -11.21 9.52
N ALA A 78 5.28 -11.33 10.84
CA ALA A 78 6.42 -11.57 11.72
C ALA A 78 6.28 -12.94 12.40
N PHE A 79 7.18 -13.91 12.24
CA PHE A 79 8.37 -13.88 11.40
C PHE A 79 8.49 -15.21 10.63
N VAL A 80 9.18 -15.13 9.50
CA VAL A 80 9.85 -16.28 8.89
C VAL A 80 11.34 -16.22 9.28
N GLY A 81 12.08 -17.30 9.08
CA GLY A 81 13.48 -17.39 9.48
C GLY A 81 14.40 -17.84 8.35
N ILE A 82 15.63 -18.17 8.73
CA ILE A 82 16.58 -18.86 7.85
C ILE A 82 17.09 -20.14 8.51
N ASP A 83 17.34 -21.14 7.67
CA ASP A 83 17.99 -22.38 8.08
C ASP A 83 19.43 -22.11 8.54
N ASN A 84 19.87 -22.84 9.57
CA ASN A 84 21.15 -22.57 10.23
C ASN A 84 22.37 -22.98 9.40
N THR A 85 22.19 -23.83 8.38
CA THR A 85 23.29 -24.43 7.62
C THR A 85 23.28 -23.98 6.17
N THR A 86 22.12 -24.00 5.52
CA THR A 86 21.95 -23.63 4.11
C THR A 86 21.70 -22.13 3.92
N TYR A 87 21.34 -21.42 4.99
CA TYR A 87 20.95 -20.00 4.98
C TYR A 87 19.77 -19.68 4.06
N THR A 88 18.95 -20.68 3.77
CA THR A 88 17.74 -20.54 2.95
C THR A 88 16.55 -20.13 3.82
N MET A 89 15.58 -19.41 3.22
CA MET A 89 14.35 -19.03 3.91
C MET A 89 13.55 -20.25 4.37
N GLN A 90 13.02 -20.17 5.59
CA GLN A 90 12.17 -21.20 6.17
C GLN A 90 11.03 -20.62 7.01
N SER A 91 9.95 -21.39 7.11
CA SER A 91 8.85 -21.12 8.03
C SER A 91 9.26 -21.46 9.46
N LEU A 92 8.89 -20.62 10.44
CA LEU A 92 9.10 -20.90 11.86
C LEU A 92 7.94 -21.71 12.47
N ASP A 93 6.77 -21.75 11.82
CA ASP A 93 5.64 -22.59 12.20
C ASP A 93 4.97 -23.22 10.96
N PRO A 94 5.56 -24.29 10.37
CA PRO A 94 5.04 -24.89 9.13
C PRO A 94 3.60 -25.41 9.24
N GLU A 95 3.17 -25.82 10.44
CA GLU A 95 1.81 -26.29 10.68
C GLU A 95 0.80 -25.15 10.51
N TYR A 96 1.10 -23.96 11.02
CA TYR A 96 0.23 -22.80 10.87
C TYR A 96 0.40 -22.11 9.51
N ASP A 97 1.64 -21.88 9.11
CA ASP A 97 1.99 -21.11 7.91
C ASP A 97 1.53 -21.82 6.63
N PHE A 98 1.76 -23.14 6.53
CA PHE A 98 1.45 -23.92 5.34
C PHE A 98 0.20 -24.78 5.47
N LYS A 99 0.11 -25.68 6.47
CA LYS A 99 -1.03 -26.61 6.54
C LYS A 99 -2.33 -25.88 6.83
N LYS A 100 -2.30 -24.94 7.79
CA LYS A 100 -3.44 -24.07 8.03
C LYS A 100 -3.53 -22.94 7.02
N LYS A 101 -2.53 -22.72 6.15
CA LYS A 101 -2.50 -21.68 5.09
C LYS A 101 -2.45 -20.24 5.60
N ALA A 102 -1.78 -19.97 6.72
CA ALA A 102 -1.75 -18.62 7.30
C ALA A 102 -1.13 -17.60 6.33
N LEU A 103 -0.02 -17.92 5.68
CA LEU A 103 0.61 -17.01 4.72
C LEU A 103 -0.32 -16.65 3.55
N GLN A 104 -1.05 -17.63 3.02
CA GLN A 104 -2.02 -17.40 1.95
C GLN A 104 -3.16 -16.48 2.43
N ARG A 105 -3.72 -16.72 3.62
CA ARG A 105 -4.76 -15.85 4.19
C ARG A 105 -4.26 -14.43 4.41
N PHE A 106 -3.01 -14.28 4.86
CA PHE A 106 -2.39 -12.97 5.07
C PHE A 106 -2.22 -12.19 3.77
N VAL A 107 -1.76 -12.84 2.69
CA VAL A 107 -1.67 -12.22 1.36
C VAL A 107 -3.06 -11.85 0.82
N ASN A 108 -4.07 -12.70 1.06
CA ASN A 108 -5.44 -12.48 0.62
C ASN A 108 -6.12 -11.26 1.25
N MET A 109 -5.54 -10.63 2.28
CA MET A 109 -6.01 -9.35 2.82
C MET A 109 -6.03 -8.24 1.75
N LYS A 110 -5.23 -8.37 0.69
CA LYS A 110 -5.28 -7.50 -0.50
C LYS A 110 -6.62 -7.53 -1.23
N SER A 111 -7.41 -8.61 -1.11
CA SER A 111 -8.76 -8.64 -1.69
C SER A 111 -9.72 -7.67 -1.00
N LEU A 112 -9.49 -7.38 0.28
CA LEU A 112 -10.27 -6.44 1.09
C LEU A 112 -9.75 -5.00 0.94
N ASN A 113 -8.44 -4.83 0.78
CA ASN A 113 -7.80 -3.54 0.49
C ASN A 113 -6.77 -3.71 -0.65
N PRO A 114 -7.15 -3.46 -1.91
CA PRO A 114 -6.25 -3.64 -3.07
C PRO A 114 -4.99 -2.76 -3.06
N ARG A 115 -5.00 -1.66 -2.28
CA ARG A 115 -3.84 -0.77 -2.12
C ARG A 115 -2.85 -1.24 -1.06
N LEU A 116 -3.21 -2.27 -0.28
CA LEU A 116 -2.40 -2.76 0.82
C LEU A 116 -1.11 -3.42 0.32
N LYS A 117 0.03 -3.01 0.88
CA LYS A 117 1.30 -3.72 0.71
C LYS A 117 1.38 -4.83 1.75
N VAL A 118 1.87 -6.01 1.36
CA VAL A 118 2.03 -7.16 2.26
C VAL A 118 3.47 -7.64 2.14
N LEU A 119 4.17 -7.75 3.26
CA LEU A 119 5.57 -8.14 3.34
C LEU A 119 5.77 -9.25 4.38
N LEU A 120 6.88 -9.96 4.26
CA LEU A 120 7.38 -10.88 5.28
C LEU A 120 8.57 -10.25 6.00
N ALA A 121 8.62 -10.36 7.32
CA ALA A 121 9.81 -10.07 8.08
C ALA A 121 10.60 -11.36 8.34
N VAL A 122 11.89 -11.35 7.99
CA VAL A 122 12.81 -12.46 8.25
C VAL A 122 13.62 -12.15 9.52
N GLY A 123 13.64 -13.06 10.50
CA GLY A 123 14.40 -12.90 11.75
C GLY A 123 13.53 -12.73 12.99
N GLY A 124 13.75 -11.64 13.71
CA GLY A 124 13.17 -11.42 15.04
C GLY A 124 14.10 -11.90 16.17
N TRP A 125 13.78 -11.51 17.41
CA TRP A 125 14.66 -11.74 18.56
C TRP A 125 15.03 -13.21 18.77
N THR A 126 14.03 -14.10 18.71
CA THR A 126 14.20 -15.54 18.96
C THR A 126 15.05 -16.26 17.91
N GLU A 127 15.14 -15.71 16.70
CA GLU A 127 15.97 -16.26 15.62
C GLU A 127 17.47 -16.03 15.87
N GLY A 128 17.83 -15.06 16.72
CA GLY A 128 19.23 -14.68 16.99
C GLY A 128 19.93 -14.05 15.78
N SER A 129 21.23 -13.76 15.91
CA SER A 129 21.99 -13.00 14.91
C SER A 129 23.11 -13.79 14.21
N THR A 130 23.67 -14.83 14.84
CA THR A 130 24.87 -15.54 14.35
C THR A 130 24.69 -16.09 12.93
N LYS A 131 23.56 -16.76 12.66
CA LYS A 131 23.28 -17.31 11.32
C LYS A 131 23.05 -16.24 10.26
N TYR A 132 22.50 -15.09 10.62
CA TYR A 132 22.32 -13.96 9.70
C TYR A 132 23.67 -13.32 9.36
N SER A 133 24.56 -13.19 10.34
CA SER A 133 25.94 -12.77 10.11
C SER A 133 26.67 -13.72 9.16
N ALA A 134 26.57 -15.03 9.39
CA ALA A 134 27.16 -16.05 8.52
C ALA A 134 26.55 -16.05 7.09
N MET A 135 25.23 -15.93 6.99
CA MET A 135 24.54 -15.77 5.71
C MET A 135 25.05 -14.55 4.93
N ALA A 136 25.23 -13.42 5.60
CA ALA A 136 25.67 -12.17 4.98
C ALA A 136 27.15 -12.16 4.58
N ALA A 137 27.98 -13.02 5.20
CA ALA A 137 29.44 -12.95 5.13
C ALA A 137 30.02 -13.15 3.72
N THR A 138 29.43 -14.04 2.90
CA THR A 138 29.99 -14.36 1.58
C THR A 138 28.98 -14.12 0.46
N ALA A 139 29.47 -13.89 -0.77
CA ALA A 139 28.60 -13.76 -1.94
C ALA A 139 27.77 -15.03 -2.19
N ALA A 140 28.35 -16.21 -1.95
CA ALA A 140 27.68 -17.50 -2.13
C ALA A 140 26.52 -17.68 -1.14
N THR A 141 26.74 -17.38 0.15
CA THR A 141 25.71 -17.51 1.19
C THR A 141 24.61 -16.47 1.04
N ARG A 142 24.94 -15.23 0.64
CA ARG A 142 23.94 -14.22 0.26
C ARG A 142 23.11 -14.65 -0.94
N LYS A 143 23.74 -15.26 -1.95
CA LYS A 143 23.04 -15.78 -3.12
C LYS A 143 22.07 -16.90 -2.75
N ALA A 144 22.48 -17.84 -1.89
CA ALA A 144 21.59 -18.90 -1.40
C ALA A 144 20.34 -18.32 -0.71
N PHE A 145 20.53 -17.31 0.15
CA PHE A 145 19.42 -16.59 0.78
C PHE A 145 18.53 -15.92 -0.28
N ILE A 146 19.07 -15.08 -1.16
CA ILE A 146 18.32 -14.35 -2.19
C ILE A 146 17.51 -15.29 -3.08
N ASP A 147 18.13 -16.35 -3.60
CA ASP A 147 17.47 -17.33 -4.48
C ASP A 147 16.32 -18.02 -3.74
N SER A 148 16.55 -18.42 -2.49
CA SER A 148 15.50 -19.02 -1.66
C SER A 148 14.39 -18.04 -1.28
N SER A 149 14.70 -16.76 -1.09
CA SER A 149 13.71 -15.72 -0.79
C SER A 149 12.77 -15.49 -1.98
N ILE A 150 13.32 -15.40 -3.19
CA ILE A 150 12.53 -15.28 -4.41
C ILE A 150 11.62 -16.48 -4.56
N LYS A 151 12.14 -17.70 -4.34
CA LYS A 151 11.36 -18.93 -4.40
C LYS A 151 10.25 -18.99 -3.34
N PHE A 152 10.50 -18.45 -2.14
CA PHE A 152 9.53 -18.51 -1.04
C PHE A 152 8.32 -17.60 -1.25
N ILE A 153 8.50 -16.46 -1.92
CA ILE A 153 7.44 -15.44 -2.10
C ILE A 153 6.64 -15.58 -3.40
N GLN A 154 7.01 -16.51 -4.28
CA GLN A 154 6.31 -16.84 -5.54
C GLN A 154 5.22 -17.88 -5.30
#